data_AF-X0YWH8-F1
#
_entry.id   AF-X0YWH8-F1
#
_cell.length_a   1.000
_cell.length_b   1.000
_cell.length_c   1.000
_cell.angle_alpha   90.00
_cell.angle_beta   90.00
_cell.angle_gamma   90.00
#
_symmetry.space_group_name_H-M   'P 1'
#
loop_
_entity.id
_entity.type
_entity.pdbx_description
1 polymer ?
#
loop_
_entity_poly.entity_id
_entity_poly.type
_entity_poly.pdbx_seq_one_letter_code
_entity_poly.pdbx_strand_id
1 'polypeptide(L)'
;MNIEIIGTESLGVRGLCCFVRTDSKRILFDPGIALGFHRYGLLPHPFQVAVDERIQKKIIKRWSDATDIVISHFHGDHIPLVNANPYQFNAKKIIGLNPKVKIWSKLLSHLSLMEKKRANDLSLILKKDFIIGEGRTQEGLTFSEPMIHGEEG
;
A
#
# COMPACT_ATOMS: atom_id res chain seq x y z
N MET A 1 -8.76 -18.62 8.57
CA MET A 1 -8.08 -17.34 8.26
C MET A 1 -6.57 -17.57 8.17
N ASN A 2 -5.90 -17.00 7.17
CA ASN A 2 -4.45 -17.04 7.00
C ASN A 2 -3.90 -15.63 6.77
N ILE A 3 -2.78 -15.30 7.42
CA ILE A 3 -2.12 -14.00 7.30
C ILE A 3 -0.69 -14.24 6.79
N GLU A 4 -0.35 -13.62 5.68
CA GLU A 4 1.00 -13.60 5.13
C GLU A 4 1.59 -12.20 5.27
N ILE A 5 2.71 -12.07 5.98
CA ILE A 5 3.49 -10.84 6.01
C ILE A 5 4.35 -10.80 4.75
N ILE A 6 4.13 -9.80 3.89
CA ILE A 6 4.84 -9.63 2.61
C ILE A 6 6.08 -8.78 2.82
N GLY A 7 5.93 -7.63 3.50
CA GLY A 7 7.01 -6.69 3.79
C GLY A 7 6.75 -5.95 5.09
N THR A 8 7.81 -5.69 5.85
CA THR A 8 7.79 -4.89 7.09
C THR A 8 9.21 -4.37 7.34
N GLU A 9 9.36 -3.36 8.21
CA GLU A 9 10.67 -2.84 8.64
C GLU A 9 11.63 -3.92 9.12
N SER A 10 11.11 -4.91 9.87
CA SER A 10 11.91 -6.05 10.33
C SER A 10 12.40 -6.98 9.21
N LEU A 11 11.82 -6.89 8.01
CA LEU A 11 12.25 -7.63 6.82
C LEU A 11 13.19 -6.83 5.92
N GLY A 12 13.68 -5.67 6.38
CA GLY A 12 14.71 -4.89 5.69
C GLY A 12 14.20 -3.82 4.72
N VAL A 13 12.91 -3.49 4.79
CA VAL A 13 12.21 -2.54 3.91
C VAL A 13 11.26 -1.66 4.71
N ARG A 14 10.97 -0.43 4.28
CA ARG A 14 10.01 0.42 5.00
C ARG A 14 8.56 0.09 4.63
N GLY A 15 7.65 0.40 5.55
CA GLY A 15 6.22 0.17 5.43
C GLY A 15 5.77 -1.15 6.05
N LEU A 16 4.50 -1.47 5.87
CA LEU A 16 3.90 -2.75 6.25
C LEU A 16 3.00 -3.19 5.10
N CYS A 17 3.26 -4.36 4.53
CA CYS A 17 2.39 -4.98 3.55
C CYS A 17 2.08 -6.41 3.98
N CYS A 18 0.80 -6.76 4.05
CA CYS A 18 0.36 -8.10 4.37
C CYS A 18 -0.83 -8.53 3.50
N PHE A 19 -1.00 -9.84 3.39
CA PHE A 19 -2.11 -10.45 2.65
C PHE A 19 -2.90 -11.36 3.57
N VAL A 20 -4.18 -11.05 3.72
CA VAL A 20 -5.09 -11.77 4.59
C VAL A 20 -6.07 -12.54 3.74
N ARG A 21 -6.18 -13.84 4.00
CA ARG A 21 -7.16 -14.73 3.39
C ARG A 21 -8.17 -15.18 4.42
N THR A 22 -9.43 -14.90 4.13
CA THR A 22 -10.59 -15.48 4.82
C THR A 22 -11.28 -16.45 3.87
N ASP A 23 -12.38 -17.06 4.30
CA ASP A 23 -13.12 -18.01 3.47
C ASP A 23 -13.75 -17.34 2.24
N SER A 24 -14.03 -16.03 2.33
CA SER A 24 -14.71 -15.26 1.27
C SER A 24 -13.86 -14.13 0.66
N LYS A 25 -12.77 -13.69 1.31
CA LYS A 25 -11.98 -12.54 0.88
C LYS A 25 -10.48 -12.79 0.84
N ARG A 26 -9.81 -12.07 -0.06
CA ARG A 26 -8.36 -12.03 -0.22
C ARG A 26 -7.94 -10.56 -0.21
N ILE A 27 -7.48 -10.10 0.94
CA ILE A 27 -7.29 -8.67 1.22
C ILE A 27 -5.80 -8.37 1.24
N LEU A 28 -5.36 -7.45 0.38
CA LEU A 28 -4.00 -6.95 0.36
C LEU A 28 -3.95 -5.59 1.04
N PHE A 29 -3.20 -5.49 2.13
CA PHE A 29 -3.03 -4.25 2.88
C PHE A 29 -1.76 -3.53 2.46
N ASP A 30 -1.87 -2.21 2.28
CA ASP A 30 -0.77 -1.26 2.06
C ASP A 30 0.30 -1.80 1.09
N PRO A 31 -0.06 -2.03 -0.20
CA PRO A 31 0.82 -2.60 -1.21
C PRO A 31 1.88 -1.62 -1.72
N GLY A 32 2.58 -0.96 -0.80
CA GLY A 32 3.77 -0.16 -1.05
C GLY A 32 5.01 -0.80 -0.47
N ILE A 33 6.14 -0.24 -0.87
CA ILE A 33 7.44 -0.51 -0.28
C ILE A 33 8.38 0.64 -0.61
N ALA A 34 9.26 0.98 0.31
CA ALA A 34 10.37 1.88 0.04
C ALA A 34 11.64 1.43 0.77
N LEU A 35 12.81 1.70 0.19
CA LEU A 35 14.06 1.78 0.95
C LEU A 35 14.34 3.23 1.28
N GLY A 36 15.04 3.48 2.40
CA GLY A 36 15.49 4.83 2.74
C GLY A 36 16.47 5.34 1.69
N PHE A 37 16.00 6.20 0.77
CA PHE A 37 16.79 6.69 -0.38
C PHE A 37 18.12 7.32 0.04
N HIS A 38 18.12 8.08 1.13
CA HIS A 38 19.33 8.50 1.84
C HIS A 38 19.14 8.29 3.34
N ARG A 39 19.98 7.44 3.94
CA ARG A 39 20.09 7.30 5.40
C ARG A 39 21.55 7.57 5.78
N TYR A 40 21.78 8.62 6.55
CA TYR A 40 23.14 9.12 6.87
C TYR A 40 23.99 9.41 5.61
N GLY A 41 23.36 9.91 4.54
CA GLY A 41 24.03 10.19 3.26
C GLY A 41 24.35 8.95 2.41
N LEU A 42 24.05 7.74 2.88
CA LEU A 42 24.32 6.49 2.17
C LEU A 42 23.07 6.01 1.41
N LEU A 43 23.33 5.37 0.26
CA LEU A 43 22.33 4.63 -0.51
C LEU A 43 21.99 3.31 0.21
N PRO A 44 20.82 2.70 -0.10
CA PRO A 44 20.49 1.37 0.39
C PRO A 44 21.56 0.34 0.04
N HIS A 45 21.85 -0.56 0.98
CA HIS A 45 22.80 -1.65 0.74
C HIS A 45 22.26 -2.57 -0.37
N PRO A 46 23.11 -3.11 -1.27
CA PRO A 46 22.66 -3.98 -2.37
C PRO A 46 21.78 -5.16 -1.94
N PHE A 47 22.05 -5.72 -0.76
CA PHE A 47 21.19 -6.76 -0.16
C PHE A 47 19.75 -6.28 0.08
N GLN A 48 19.56 -5.04 0.55
CA GLN A 48 18.22 -4.46 0.76
C GLN A 48 17.50 -4.29 -0.58
N VAL A 49 18.23 -3.92 -1.65
CA VAL A 49 17.67 -3.84 -3.01
C VAL A 49 17.19 -5.21 -3.48
N ALA A 50 17.99 -6.26 -3.26
CA ALA A 50 17.57 -7.63 -3.60
C ALA A 50 16.35 -8.10 -2.79
N VAL A 51 16.25 -7.71 -1.52
CA VAL A 51 15.08 -7.98 -0.69
C VAL A 51 13.85 -7.21 -1.18
N ASP A 52 14.00 -5.92 -1.49
CA ASP A 52 12.96 -5.08 -2.06
C ASP A 52 12.37 -5.70 -3.34
N GLU A 53 13.23 -6.11 -4.29
CA GLU A 53 12.77 -6.78 -5.50
C GLU A 53 11.95 -8.06 -5.22
N ARG A 54 12.35 -8.86 -4.23
CA ARG A 54 11.61 -10.07 -3.84
C ARG A 54 10.25 -9.75 -3.25
N ILE A 55 10.17 -8.68 -2.45
CA ILE A 55 8.92 -8.23 -1.84
C ILE A 55 8.00 -7.63 -2.91
N GLN A 56 8.51 -6.80 -3.81
CA GLN A 56 7.73 -6.27 -4.93
C GLN A 56 7.13 -7.38 -5.80
N LYS A 57 7.87 -8.45 -6.07
CA LYS A 57 7.34 -9.63 -6.79
C LYS A 57 6.17 -10.30 -6.04
N LYS A 58 6.24 -10.38 -4.71
CA LYS A 58 5.12 -10.87 -3.88
C LYS A 58 3.93 -9.93 -3.93
N ILE A 59 4.15 -8.61 -3.80
CA ILE A 59 3.08 -7.60 -3.90
C ILE A 59 2.36 -7.74 -5.25
N ILE A 60 3.09 -7.80 -6.36
CA ILE A 60 2.51 -7.99 -7.70
C ILE A 60 1.65 -9.26 -7.76
N LYS A 61 2.18 -10.39 -7.28
CA LYS A 61 1.44 -11.66 -7.24
C LYS A 61 0.16 -11.55 -6.41
N ARG A 62 0.22 -10.92 -5.23
CA ARG A 62 -0.94 -10.77 -4.34
C ARG A 62 -1.94 -9.75 -4.86
N TRP A 63 -1.50 -8.71 -5.55
CA TRP A 63 -2.36 -7.74 -6.21
C TRP A 63 -3.26 -8.42 -7.25
N SER A 64 -2.69 -9.31 -8.07
CA SER A 64 -3.46 -10.10 -9.05
C SER A 64 -4.47 -11.05 -8.41
N ASP A 65 -4.21 -11.55 -7.20
CA ASP A 65 -5.08 -12.50 -6.50
C ASP A 65 -6.15 -11.81 -5.61
N ALA A 66 -5.94 -10.53 -5.26
CA ALA A 66 -6.76 -9.82 -4.29
C ALA A 66 -8.21 -9.61 -4.75
N THR A 67 -9.16 -9.77 -3.83
CA THR A 67 -10.54 -9.29 -3.99
C THR A 67 -10.66 -7.84 -3.57
N ASP A 68 -9.89 -7.46 -2.55
CA ASP A 68 -9.91 -6.16 -1.90
C ASP A 68 -8.47 -5.70 -1.62
N ILE A 69 -8.20 -4.42 -1.81
CA ILE A 69 -6.98 -3.75 -1.40
C ILE A 69 -7.36 -2.68 -0.39
N VAL A 70 -6.67 -2.62 0.73
CA VAL A 70 -6.88 -1.60 1.75
C VAL A 70 -5.64 -0.73 1.83
N ILE A 71 -5.82 0.58 1.66
CA ILE A 71 -4.78 1.59 1.83
C ILE A 71 -5.11 2.40 3.09
N SER A 72 -4.28 2.26 4.11
CA SER A 72 -4.42 2.99 5.37
C SER A 72 -4.16 4.49 5.17
N HIS A 73 -3.10 4.84 4.44
CA HIS A 73 -2.72 6.20 4.12
C HIS A 73 -1.76 6.26 2.91
N PHE A 74 -1.55 7.45 2.33
CA PHE A 74 -0.87 7.60 1.04
C PHE A 74 0.60 8.03 1.19
N HIS A 75 1.33 7.38 2.11
CA HIS A 75 2.79 7.49 2.19
C HIS A 75 3.49 6.56 1.18
N GLY A 76 4.71 6.93 0.79
CA GLY A 76 5.41 6.27 -0.33
C GLY A 76 5.84 4.83 -0.07
N ASP A 77 5.81 4.38 1.18
CA ASP A 77 6.06 3.03 1.63
C ASP A 77 4.77 2.21 1.85
N HIS A 78 3.58 2.81 1.69
CA HIS A 78 2.28 2.15 1.84
C HIS A 78 1.52 1.98 0.51
N ILE A 79 1.93 2.67 -0.55
CA ILE A 79 1.28 2.61 -1.87
C ILE A 79 2.29 2.41 -3.01
N PRO A 80 1.85 1.87 -4.16
CA PRO A 80 2.56 2.03 -5.42
C PRO A 80 2.56 3.52 -5.85
N LEU A 81 3.70 4.05 -6.26
CA LEU A 81 3.86 5.43 -6.68
C LEU A 81 3.99 5.56 -8.20
N VAL A 82 3.30 6.54 -8.77
CA VAL A 82 3.41 6.88 -10.21
C VAL A 82 4.80 7.41 -10.55
N ASN A 83 5.34 8.28 -9.70
CA ASN A 83 6.69 8.85 -9.81
C ASN A 83 7.62 8.25 -8.75
N ALA A 84 7.71 6.92 -8.72
CA ALA A 84 8.61 6.20 -7.82
C ALA A 84 10.08 6.45 -8.18
N ASN A 85 10.93 6.68 -7.16
CA ASN A 85 12.37 6.56 -7.32
C ASN A 85 12.79 5.07 -7.41
N PRO A 86 14.08 4.75 -7.69
CA PRO A 86 14.52 3.36 -7.88
C PRO A 86 14.32 2.43 -6.68
N TYR A 87 14.13 2.97 -5.48
CA TYR A 87 13.93 2.19 -4.26
C TYR A 87 12.49 2.27 -3.74
N GLN A 88 11.53 2.57 -4.60
CA GLN A 88 10.12 2.63 -4.28
C GLN A 88 9.33 1.74 -5.24
N PHE A 89 8.15 1.30 -4.80
CA PHE A 89 7.29 0.50 -5.65
C PHE A 89 6.65 1.33 -6.75
N ASN A 90 6.99 1.04 -8.01
CA ASN A 90 6.45 1.77 -9.16
C ASN A 90 5.06 1.25 -9.57
N ALA A 91 4.07 2.14 -9.61
CA ALA A 91 2.68 1.83 -9.96
C ALA A 91 2.53 1.22 -11.37
N LYS A 92 3.46 1.48 -12.29
CA LYS A 92 3.46 0.87 -13.64
C LYS A 92 3.45 -0.66 -13.60
N LYS A 93 4.01 -1.27 -12.55
CA LYS A 93 4.08 -2.73 -12.40
C LYS A 93 2.72 -3.38 -12.15
N ILE A 94 1.70 -2.60 -11.75
CA ILE A 94 0.38 -3.12 -11.35
C ILE A 94 -0.78 -2.64 -12.22
N ILE A 95 -0.50 -1.82 -13.25
CA ILE A 95 -1.50 -1.36 -14.21
C ILE A 95 -2.12 -2.56 -14.93
N GLY A 96 -3.46 -2.64 -14.93
CA GLY A 96 -4.20 -3.66 -15.65
C GLY A 96 -4.17 -5.06 -15.02
N LEU A 97 -3.41 -5.29 -13.94
CA LEU A 97 -3.27 -6.63 -13.35
C LEU A 97 -4.54 -7.18 -12.73
N ASN A 98 -5.37 -6.32 -12.15
CA ASN A 98 -6.62 -6.73 -11.52
C ASN A 98 -7.71 -5.66 -11.66
N PRO A 99 -8.35 -5.57 -12.85
CA PRO A 99 -9.36 -4.54 -13.12
C PRO A 99 -10.62 -4.68 -12.26
N LYS A 100 -10.82 -5.79 -11.55
CA LYS A 100 -12.02 -6.04 -10.72
C LYS A 100 -11.81 -5.78 -9.23
N VAL A 101 -10.57 -5.55 -8.79
CA VAL A 101 -10.25 -5.35 -7.37
C VAL A 101 -10.96 -4.14 -6.77
N LYS A 102 -11.48 -4.24 -5.55
CA LYS A 102 -11.97 -3.08 -4.81
C LYS A 102 -10.82 -2.45 -4.04
N ILE A 103 -10.70 -1.12 -4.08
CA ILE A 103 -9.66 -0.40 -3.36
C ILE A 103 -10.35 0.47 -2.31
N TRP A 104 -9.99 0.25 -1.05
CA TRP A 104 -10.54 0.93 0.10
C TRP A 104 -9.53 1.94 0.65
N SER A 105 -9.99 3.13 1.01
CA SER A 105 -9.13 4.18 1.59
C SER A 105 -9.84 4.98 2.68
N LYS A 106 -9.05 5.77 3.42
CA LYS A 106 -9.57 6.86 4.26
C LYS A 106 -10.22 7.98 3.43
N LEU A 107 -10.99 8.82 4.12
CA LEU A 107 -11.65 9.97 3.49
C LEU A 107 -10.60 10.98 2.96
N LEU A 108 -10.80 11.48 1.74
CA LEU A 108 -9.85 12.40 1.10
C LEU A 108 -9.64 13.68 1.91
N SER A 109 -10.63 14.16 2.68
CA SER A 109 -10.50 15.35 3.53
C SER A 109 -9.47 15.16 4.64
N HIS A 110 -9.25 13.93 5.11
CA HIS A 110 -8.28 13.56 6.15
C HIS A 110 -6.88 13.26 5.60
N LEU A 111 -6.63 13.62 4.33
CA LEU A 111 -5.34 13.52 3.67
C LEU A 111 -4.64 14.87 3.64
N SER A 112 -3.33 14.85 3.88
CA SER A 112 -2.44 15.96 3.52
C SER A 112 -2.49 16.25 2.01
N LEU A 113 -2.02 17.43 1.58
CA LEU A 113 -1.97 17.77 0.15
C LEU A 113 -1.18 16.75 -0.68
N MET A 114 -0.07 16.25 -0.12
CA MET A 114 0.78 15.26 -0.81
C MET A 114 0.08 13.91 -0.92
N GLU A 115 -0.63 13.47 0.12
CA GLU A 115 -1.42 12.25 0.09
C GLU A 115 -2.58 12.36 -0.91
N LYS A 116 -3.31 13.49 -0.95
CA LYS A 116 -4.35 13.75 -1.96
C LYS A 116 -3.81 13.63 -3.37
N LYS A 117 -2.65 14.24 -3.63
CA LYS A 117 -1.98 14.15 -4.93
C LYS A 117 -1.68 12.69 -5.29
N ARG A 118 -1.09 11.93 -4.36
CA ARG A 118 -0.75 10.52 -4.58
C ARG A 118 -1.99 9.64 -4.78
N ALA A 119 -3.06 9.88 -4.03
CA ALA A 119 -4.32 9.18 -4.19
C ALA A 119 -4.91 9.43 -5.59
N ASN A 120 -4.93 10.70 -6.04
CA ASN A 120 -5.42 11.07 -7.36
C ASN A 120 -4.55 10.48 -8.48
N ASP A 121 -3.22 10.59 -8.38
CA ASP A 121 -2.28 10.02 -9.35
C ASP A 121 -2.49 8.50 -9.50
N LEU A 122 -2.65 7.80 -8.37
CA LEU A 122 -2.86 6.34 -8.35
C LEU A 122 -4.25 5.95 -8.88
N SER A 123 -5.30 6.67 -8.49
CA SER A 123 -6.67 6.46 -9.00
C SER A 123 -6.73 6.62 -10.52
N LEU A 124 -6.09 7.68 -11.04
CA LEU A 124 -6.04 7.98 -12.47
C LEU A 124 -5.34 6.89 -13.28
N ILE A 125 -4.14 6.45 -12.85
CA ILE A 125 -3.37 5.44 -13.60
C ILE A 125 -4.03 4.06 -13.54
N LEU A 126 -4.74 3.76 -12.45
CA LEU A 126 -5.49 2.53 -12.28
C LEU A 126 -6.87 2.55 -12.93
N LYS A 127 -7.36 3.74 -13.32
CA LYS A 127 -8.74 3.97 -13.79
C LYS A 127 -9.76 3.43 -12.78
N LYS A 128 -9.54 3.73 -11.49
CA LYS A 128 -10.30 3.19 -10.37
C LYS A 128 -10.63 4.27 -9.35
N ASP A 129 -11.91 4.34 -8.99
CA ASP A 129 -12.33 5.08 -7.82
C ASP A 129 -12.04 4.27 -6.55
N PHE A 130 -11.75 4.98 -5.46
CA PHE A 130 -11.53 4.38 -4.15
C PHE A 130 -12.81 4.44 -3.34
N ILE A 131 -13.11 3.34 -2.64
CA ILE A 131 -14.25 3.22 -1.74
C ILE A 131 -13.81 3.75 -0.38
N ILE A 132 -14.55 4.72 0.16
CA ILE A 132 -14.28 5.23 1.49
C ILE A 132 -14.74 4.20 2.52
N GLY A 133 -13.77 3.58 3.20
CA GLY A 133 -14.01 2.57 4.23
C GLY A 133 -14.19 3.15 5.63
N GLU A 134 -13.56 4.30 5.91
CA GLU A 134 -13.52 4.95 7.23
C GLU A 134 -14.89 5.00 7.94
N GLY A 135 -14.92 4.52 9.19
CA GLY A 135 -16.12 4.48 10.04
C GLY A 135 -17.22 3.51 9.58
N ARG A 136 -16.96 2.65 8.59
CA ARG A 136 -18.00 1.82 7.96
C ARG A 136 -17.74 0.33 8.12
N THR A 137 -18.85 -0.42 8.14
CA THR A 137 -18.86 -1.85 7.93
C THR A 137 -19.52 -2.15 6.59
N GLN A 138 -18.78 -2.77 5.67
CA GLN A 138 -19.28 -3.12 4.35
C GLN A 138 -18.66 -4.43 3.88
N GLU A 139 -19.50 -5.36 3.41
CA GLU A 139 -19.08 -6.64 2.81
C GLU A 139 -18.06 -7.42 3.65
N GLY A 140 -18.27 -7.51 4.97
CA GLY A 140 -17.37 -8.25 5.87
C GLY A 140 -16.03 -7.58 6.17
N LEU A 141 -15.88 -6.29 5.83
CA LEU A 141 -14.80 -5.42 6.30
C LEU A 141 -15.38 -4.37 7.24
N THR A 142 -14.76 -4.17 8.41
CA THR A 142 -15.08 -3.09 9.35
C THR A 142 -13.86 -2.22 9.52
N PHE A 143 -14.02 -0.92 9.28
CA PHE A 143 -12.97 0.08 9.44
C PHE A 143 -13.27 0.96 10.64
N SER A 144 -12.23 1.37 11.36
CA SER A 144 -12.38 2.33 12.45
C SER A 144 -12.70 3.73 11.94
N GLU A 145 -13.11 4.60 12.86
CA GLU A 145 -13.00 6.04 12.71
C GLU A 145 -11.52 6.46 12.51
N PRO A 146 -11.26 7.67 11.97
CA PRO A 146 -9.90 8.17 11.84
C PRO A 146 -9.26 8.37 13.21
N MET A 147 -8.01 7.92 13.35
CA MET A 147 -7.25 7.98 14.60
C MET A 147 -6.23 9.12 14.54
N ILE A 148 -6.06 9.84 15.65
CA ILE A 148 -5.04 10.89 15.79
C ILE A 148 -3.63 10.28 15.88
N HIS A 149 -2.62 11.00 15.38
CA HIS A 149 -1.21 10.55 15.38
C HIS A 149 -0.49 10.78 16.72
N GLY A 150 -1.16 10.47 17.83
CA GLY A 150 -0.70 10.80 19.18
C GLY A 150 -1.11 12.21 19.61
N GLU A 151 -0.62 12.64 20.77
CA GLU A 151 -0.83 14.00 21.27
C GLU A 151 -0.14 15.02 20.35
N GLU A 152 -0.73 16.21 20.20
CA GLU A 152 -0.04 17.36 19.60
C GLU A 152 1.17 17.68 20.47
N GLY A 153 2.38 17.45 19.93
CA GLY A 153 3.64 17.78 20.59
C GLY A 153 4.02 19.25 20.45
#